data_AF-A0A7K4ID65-F1
#
_entry.id   AF-A0A7K4ID65-F1
#
_cell.length_a   1.000
_cell.length_b   1.000
_cell.length_c   1.000
_cell.angle_alpha   90.00
_cell.angle_beta   90.00
_cell.angle_gamma   90.00
#
_symmetry.space_group_name_H-M   'P 1'
#
loop_
_entity.id
_entity.type
_entity.pdbx_description
1 polymer ?
#
loop_
_entity_poly.entity_id
_entity_poly.type
_entity_poly.pdbx_seq_one_letter_code
_entity_poly.pdbx_strand_id
1 'polypeptide(L)'
;MASDDNGSERFDETPEDGHESTTVKKKRLSRHARNRLKAYAAGGALLAWIVFLVLWLLIYASGFEFAQNAAVVVASFFLDVGLVAVVYSGQEFGRTRWRIKATVGLTTLLIVFLIMWPAFISQYFGYYQGWAVVAAVILSFLTVIPIIWMTAGPVVFLPGRVQAVAAMFVLWSILVVVWLWFFADGHTGYHNVAIMMGFILVLLLVNIGSVKVTVGDEKIQGTRPLGLLFLWFVVIIAWFWFFAEGLTGYQNAALVLVSFVLLVLLAYLSERPRYQRW
;
A
#
# COMPACT_ATOMS: atom_id res chain seq x y z
N MET A 1 29.51 -34.27 61.85
CA MET A 1 29.77 -35.72 61.83
C MET A 1 28.49 -36.37 61.28
N ALA A 2 28.63 -37.35 60.38
CA ALA A 2 27.65 -37.89 59.42
C ALA A 2 27.54 -37.01 58.15
N SER A 3 28.17 -37.29 57.00
CA SER A 3 28.42 -38.49 56.16
C SER A 3 27.37 -38.68 55.07
N ASP A 4 27.83 -38.49 53.83
CA ASP A 4 27.52 -39.20 52.58
C ASP A 4 26.09 -39.68 52.34
N ASP A 5 25.49 -39.21 51.24
CA ASP A 5 25.13 -40.16 50.18
C ASP A 5 25.11 -39.47 48.81
N ASN A 6 25.99 -39.93 47.92
CA ASN A 6 26.24 -39.40 46.60
C ASN A 6 25.60 -40.38 45.60
N GLY A 7 24.28 -40.28 45.46
CA GLY A 7 23.49 -41.11 44.55
C GLY A 7 23.68 -40.69 43.10
N SER A 8 24.70 -41.22 42.44
CA SER A 8 24.86 -41.13 40.99
C SER A 8 23.73 -41.92 40.30
N GLU A 9 22.67 -41.23 39.90
CA GLU A 9 21.66 -41.78 39.00
C GLU A 9 22.30 -42.12 37.65
N ARG A 10 22.54 -43.41 37.48
CA ARG A 10 22.98 -44.05 36.25
C ARG A 10 21.86 -43.89 35.22
N PHE A 11 21.98 -42.89 34.35
CA PHE A 11 21.14 -42.77 33.16
C PHE A 11 21.41 -43.99 32.27
N ASP A 12 20.50 -44.95 32.30
CA ASP A 12 20.42 -46.04 31.32
C ASP A 12 20.02 -45.41 29.99
N GLU A 13 21.01 -45.07 29.16
CA GLU A 13 20.82 -44.80 27.76
C GLU A 13 20.38 -46.10 27.08
N THR A 14 19.07 -46.35 27.07
CA THR A 14 18.50 -47.33 26.14
C THR A 14 18.85 -46.87 24.72
N PRO A 15 19.53 -47.71 23.91
CA PRO A 15 19.73 -47.40 22.51
C PRO A 15 18.35 -47.43 21.83
N GLU A 16 17.78 -46.25 21.57
CA GLU A 16 16.61 -46.10 20.70
C GLU A 16 17.08 -46.32 19.25
N ASP A 17 17.28 -47.61 18.95
CA ASP A 17 17.75 -48.10 17.67
C ASP A 17 16.68 -47.96 16.58
N GLY A 18 17.02 -47.20 15.53
CA GLY A 18 16.83 -47.67 14.16
C GLY A 18 15.65 -47.14 13.34
N HIS A 19 14.56 -46.65 13.94
CA HIS A 19 13.37 -46.27 13.16
C HIS A 19 13.29 -44.81 12.69
N GLU A 20 14.11 -43.91 13.23
CA GLU A 20 14.03 -42.47 12.91
C GLU A 20 14.75 -42.08 11.59
N SER A 21 15.64 -42.93 11.07
CA SER A 21 16.48 -42.55 9.92
C SER A 21 15.76 -42.56 8.55
N THR A 22 14.63 -43.27 8.42
CA THR A 22 13.95 -43.44 7.12
C THR A 22 12.94 -42.31 6.83
N THR A 23 12.26 -41.79 7.85
CA THR A 23 11.26 -40.71 7.71
C THR A 23 11.94 -39.37 7.43
N VAL A 24 13.06 -39.08 8.09
CA VAL A 24 13.87 -37.87 7.86
C VAL A 24 14.49 -37.88 6.45
N LYS A 25 15.00 -39.02 5.97
CA LYS A 25 15.54 -39.16 4.61
C LYS A 25 14.46 -38.98 3.53
N LYS A 26 13.26 -39.57 3.68
CA LYS A 26 12.13 -39.35 2.76
C LYS A 26 11.71 -37.89 2.69
N LYS A 27 11.70 -37.18 3.82
CA LYS A 27 11.35 -35.75 3.88
C LYS A 27 12.37 -34.88 3.12
N ARG A 28 13.68 -35.19 3.21
CA ARG A 28 14.76 -34.48 2.50
C ARG A 28 14.72 -34.69 0.98
N LEU A 29 14.45 -35.92 0.51
CA LEU A 29 14.34 -36.23 -0.93
C LEU A 29 13.12 -35.53 -1.58
N SER A 30 11.98 -35.49 -0.87
CA SER A 30 10.79 -34.80 -1.38
C SER A 30 10.96 -33.28 -1.50
N ARG A 31 11.79 -32.65 -0.65
CA ARG A 31 12.13 -31.22 -0.76
C ARG A 31 12.97 -30.92 -2.00
N HIS A 32 13.96 -31.76 -2.30
CA HIS A 32 14.82 -31.59 -3.49
C HIS A 32 14.03 -31.72 -4.80
N ALA A 33 13.16 -32.72 -4.90
CA ALA A 33 12.31 -32.90 -6.09
C ALA A 33 11.38 -31.69 -6.33
N ARG A 34 10.78 -31.14 -5.26
CA ARG A 34 9.93 -29.94 -5.35
C ARG A 34 10.71 -28.69 -5.75
N ASN A 35 11.94 -28.53 -5.27
CA ASN A 35 12.79 -27.39 -5.64
C ASN A 35 13.20 -27.44 -7.12
N ARG A 36 13.43 -28.63 -7.67
CA ARG A 36 13.66 -28.79 -9.12
C ARG A 36 12.43 -28.43 -9.94
N LEU A 37 11.24 -28.93 -9.55
CA LEU A 37 9.98 -28.59 -10.23
C LEU A 37 9.73 -27.07 -10.26
N LYS A 38 10.04 -26.38 -9.16
CA LYS A 38 9.97 -24.92 -9.07
C LYS A 38 10.90 -24.23 -10.08
N ALA A 39 12.18 -24.64 -10.13
CA ALA A 39 13.13 -24.10 -11.08
C ALA A 39 12.68 -24.29 -12.53
N TYR A 40 12.13 -25.47 -12.86
CA TYR A 40 11.55 -25.72 -14.18
C TYR A 40 10.30 -24.87 -14.46
N ALA A 41 9.43 -24.65 -13.46
CA ALA A 41 8.26 -23.80 -13.62
C ALA A 41 8.63 -22.33 -13.88
N ALA A 42 9.63 -21.81 -13.15
CA ALA A 42 10.13 -20.45 -13.37
C ALA A 42 10.85 -20.31 -14.73
N GLY A 43 11.67 -21.29 -15.12
CA GLY A 43 12.32 -21.30 -16.42
C GLY A 43 11.32 -21.43 -17.58
N GLY A 44 10.28 -22.25 -17.42
CA GLY A 44 9.21 -22.40 -18.40
C GLY A 44 8.34 -21.15 -18.54
N ALA A 45 8.03 -20.48 -17.43
CA ALA A 45 7.33 -19.20 -17.40
C ALA A 45 8.12 -18.12 -18.17
N LEU A 46 9.41 -17.97 -17.87
CA LEU A 46 10.29 -17.04 -18.58
C LEU A 46 10.37 -17.34 -20.09
N LEU A 47 10.49 -18.62 -20.46
CA LEU A 47 10.53 -19.03 -21.86
C LEU A 47 9.21 -18.70 -22.58
N ALA A 48 8.07 -18.98 -21.93
CA ALA A 48 6.75 -18.65 -22.46
C ALA A 48 6.58 -17.14 -22.65
N TRP A 49 7.06 -16.33 -21.70
CA TRP A 49 7.06 -14.87 -21.82
C TRP A 49 7.93 -14.37 -22.98
N ILE A 50 9.14 -14.91 -23.17
CA ILE A 50 10.00 -14.57 -24.32
C ILE A 50 9.30 -14.92 -25.64
N VAL A 51 8.71 -16.11 -25.74
CA VAL A 51 7.95 -16.53 -26.94
C VAL A 51 6.78 -15.59 -27.20
N PHE A 52 6.03 -15.24 -26.15
CA PHE A 52 4.95 -14.25 -26.26
C PHE A 52 5.47 -12.91 -26.77
N LEU A 53 6.58 -12.39 -26.25
CA LEU A 53 7.17 -11.12 -26.71
C LEU A 53 7.54 -11.16 -28.18
N VAL A 54 8.20 -12.23 -28.63
CA VAL A 54 8.58 -12.40 -30.03
C VAL A 54 7.32 -12.39 -30.91
N LEU A 55 6.28 -13.15 -30.53
CA LEU A 55 5.03 -13.19 -31.28
C LEU A 55 4.30 -11.84 -31.29
N TRP A 56 4.27 -11.14 -30.14
CA TRP A 56 3.66 -9.82 -30.03
C TRP A 56 4.36 -8.81 -30.96
N LEU A 57 5.68 -8.76 -30.90
CA LEU A 57 6.49 -7.84 -31.71
C LEU A 57 6.38 -8.11 -33.20
N LEU A 58 6.28 -9.37 -33.62
CA LEU A 58 6.19 -9.73 -35.04
C LEU A 58 4.79 -9.53 -35.62
N ILE A 59 3.73 -9.76 -34.85
CA ILE A 59 2.35 -9.83 -35.38
C ILE A 59 1.56 -8.56 -35.09
N TYR A 60 1.68 -8.02 -33.87
CA TYR A 60 0.75 -7.01 -33.37
C TYR A 60 1.37 -5.63 -33.21
N ALA A 61 2.67 -5.54 -32.93
CA ALA A 61 3.31 -4.28 -32.54
C ALA A 61 3.26 -3.18 -33.61
N SER A 62 3.12 -3.53 -34.89
CA SER A 62 3.03 -2.56 -36.00
C SER A 62 1.78 -1.68 -35.96
N GLY A 63 0.72 -2.14 -35.28
CA GLY A 63 -0.53 -1.39 -35.11
C GLY A 63 -0.58 -0.47 -33.90
N PHE A 64 0.49 -0.41 -33.09
CA PHE A 64 0.51 0.32 -31.83
C PHE A 64 1.66 1.32 -31.76
N GLU A 65 1.47 2.38 -31.00
CA GLU A 65 2.54 3.34 -30.71
C GLU A 65 3.63 2.71 -29.83
N PHE A 66 4.81 3.34 -29.80
CA PHE A 66 5.92 2.87 -28.97
C PHE A 66 5.53 2.75 -27.49
N ALA A 67 4.84 3.75 -26.94
CA ALA A 67 4.40 3.74 -25.54
C ALA A 67 3.41 2.61 -25.24
N GLN A 68 2.52 2.31 -26.19
CA GLN A 68 1.56 1.20 -26.09
C GLN A 68 2.26 -0.16 -26.12
N ASN A 69 3.20 -0.33 -27.05
CA ASN A 69 4.02 -1.54 -27.12
C ASN A 69 4.84 -1.72 -25.83
N ALA A 70 5.49 -0.67 -25.33
CA ALA A 70 6.22 -0.72 -24.08
C ALA A 70 5.32 -1.10 -22.89
N ALA A 71 4.12 -0.54 -22.81
CA ALA A 71 3.14 -0.88 -21.77
C ALA A 71 2.78 -2.38 -21.81
N VAL A 72 2.56 -2.97 -22.98
CA VAL A 72 2.27 -4.40 -23.12
C VAL A 72 3.44 -5.28 -22.69
N VAL A 73 4.67 -4.91 -23.08
CA VAL A 73 5.89 -5.65 -22.68
C VAL A 73 6.02 -5.65 -21.15
N VAL A 74 5.90 -4.47 -20.52
CA VAL A 74 6.04 -4.34 -19.06
C VAL A 74 4.88 -5.04 -18.33
N ALA A 75 3.65 -4.86 -18.79
CA ALA A 75 2.47 -5.51 -18.21
C ALA A 75 2.54 -7.04 -18.28
N SER A 76 2.93 -7.61 -19.43
CA SER A 76 3.08 -9.07 -19.57
C SER A 76 4.18 -9.63 -18.68
N PHE A 77 5.27 -8.89 -18.46
CA PHE A 77 6.32 -9.27 -17.53
C PHE A 77 5.79 -9.33 -16.09
N PHE A 78 5.04 -8.31 -15.65
CA PHE A 78 4.43 -8.33 -14.32
C PHE A 78 3.43 -9.48 -14.16
N LEU A 79 2.62 -9.80 -15.18
CA LEU A 79 1.75 -10.97 -15.15
C LEU A 79 2.53 -12.27 -14.94
N ASP A 80 3.66 -12.44 -15.63
CA ASP A 80 4.51 -13.63 -15.47
C ASP A 80 5.12 -13.71 -14.06
N VAL A 81 5.71 -12.61 -13.58
CA VAL A 81 6.26 -12.52 -12.21
C VAL A 81 5.19 -12.79 -11.16
N GLY A 82 3.99 -12.21 -11.33
CA GLY A 82 2.87 -12.43 -10.43
C GLY A 82 2.38 -13.87 -10.43
N LEU A 83 2.30 -14.51 -11.60
CA LEU A 83 1.94 -15.92 -11.73
C LEU A 83 2.95 -16.80 -11.00
N VAL A 84 4.25 -16.56 -11.22
CA VAL A 84 5.33 -17.25 -10.51
C VAL A 84 5.20 -17.01 -9.00
N ALA A 85 5.03 -15.77 -8.55
CA ALA A 85 4.88 -15.45 -7.13
C ALA A 85 3.64 -16.15 -6.51
N VAL A 86 2.52 -16.25 -7.22
CA VAL A 86 1.34 -17.02 -6.82
C VAL A 86 1.67 -18.51 -6.68
N VAL A 87 2.40 -19.10 -7.63
CA VAL A 87 2.82 -20.52 -7.56
C VAL A 87 3.74 -20.75 -6.34
N TYR A 88 4.63 -19.80 -6.06
CA TYR A 88 5.66 -19.92 -5.03
C TYR A 88 5.21 -19.59 -3.61
N SER A 89 4.16 -18.79 -3.43
CA SER A 89 3.63 -18.34 -2.12
C SER A 89 3.07 -19.43 -1.18
N GLY A 90 3.32 -20.71 -1.47
CA GLY A 90 2.55 -21.83 -0.96
C GLY A 90 3.18 -22.79 0.04
N GLN A 91 4.33 -22.50 0.68
CA GLN A 91 5.05 -23.57 1.39
C GLN A 91 4.99 -23.61 2.92
N GLU A 92 4.65 -22.53 3.63
CA GLU A 92 4.72 -22.57 5.11
C GLU A 92 3.47 -22.06 5.83
N PHE A 93 2.47 -21.58 5.11
CA PHE A 93 1.33 -20.88 5.70
C PHE A 93 0.01 -21.62 5.43
N GLY A 94 -0.50 -22.41 6.38
CA GLY A 94 -1.70 -23.27 6.26
C GLY A 94 -2.96 -22.61 5.64
N ARG A 95 -3.96 -22.21 6.45
CA ARG A 95 -5.17 -21.53 5.95
C ARG A 95 -4.88 -20.19 5.25
N THR A 96 -3.71 -19.62 5.46
CA THR A 96 -3.29 -18.32 4.90
C THR A 96 -2.80 -18.43 3.44
N ARG A 97 -2.56 -19.63 2.91
CA ARG A 97 -2.02 -19.85 1.56
C ARG A 97 -2.82 -19.19 0.45
N TRP A 98 -4.14 -19.34 0.44
CA TRP A 98 -4.98 -18.79 -0.62
C TRP A 98 -5.04 -17.25 -0.56
N ARG A 99 -4.85 -16.65 0.62
CA ARG A 99 -4.85 -15.20 0.82
C ARG A 99 -3.62 -14.53 0.28
N ILE A 100 -2.45 -15.13 0.51
CA ILE A 100 -1.19 -14.64 -0.06
C ILE A 100 -1.28 -14.71 -1.58
N LYS A 101 -1.76 -15.84 -2.13
CA LYS A 101 -2.01 -15.99 -3.57
C LYS A 101 -2.98 -14.94 -4.10
N ALA A 102 -4.12 -14.73 -3.45
CA ALA A 102 -5.10 -13.73 -3.85
C ALA A 102 -4.51 -12.31 -3.80
N THR A 103 -3.76 -11.98 -2.74
CA THR A 103 -3.10 -10.66 -2.59
C THR A 103 -2.08 -10.43 -3.69
N VAL A 104 -1.17 -11.39 -3.92
CA VAL A 104 -0.14 -11.30 -4.97
C VAL A 104 -0.78 -11.20 -6.35
N GLY A 105 -1.78 -12.03 -6.64
CA GLY A 105 -2.51 -12.02 -7.91
C GLY A 105 -3.23 -10.68 -8.14
N LEU A 106 -3.97 -10.21 -7.13
CA LEU A 106 -4.63 -8.90 -7.18
C LEU A 106 -3.60 -7.78 -7.39
N THR A 107 -2.50 -7.73 -6.62
CA THR A 107 -1.47 -6.68 -6.76
C THR A 107 -0.87 -6.67 -8.15
N THR A 108 -0.62 -7.86 -8.70
CA THR A 108 -0.13 -8.00 -10.07
C THR A 108 -1.13 -7.42 -11.06
N LEU A 109 -2.42 -7.77 -10.94
CA LEU A 109 -3.47 -7.24 -11.80
C LEU A 109 -3.61 -5.71 -11.67
N LEU A 110 -3.46 -5.15 -10.47
CA LEU A 110 -3.45 -3.70 -10.28
C LEU A 110 -2.28 -3.05 -11.02
N ILE A 111 -1.06 -3.58 -10.88
CA ILE A 111 0.12 -3.03 -11.54
C ILE A 111 -0.05 -3.08 -13.07
N VAL A 112 -0.50 -4.22 -13.58
CA VAL A 112 -0.80 -4.42 -15.00
C VAL A 112 -1.83 -3.41 -15.49
N PHE A 113 -2.92 -3.22 -14.73
CA PHE A 113 -3.92 -2.21 -15.04
C PHE A 113 -3.31 -0.80 -15.07
N LEU A 114 -2.52 -0.42 -14.06
CA LEU A 114 -1.91 0.91 -13.99
C LEU A 114 -0.92 1.19 -15.13
N ILE A 115 -0.26 0.16 -15.66
CA ILE A 115 0.63 0.27 -16.82
C ILE A 115 -0.18 0.37 -18.12
N MET A 116 -1.20 -0.46 -18.28
CA MET A 116 -1.99 -0.54 -19.51
C MET A 116 -2.97 0.63 -19.66
N TRP A 117 -3.50 1.14 -18.56
CA TRP A 117 -4.54 2.17 -18.56
C TRP A 117 -4.13 3.47 -19.29
N PRO A 118 -2.97 4.09 -18.97
CA PRO A 118 -2.53 5.30 -19.66
C PRO A 118 -2.29 5.08 -21.16
N ALA A 119 -1.87 3.88 -21.55
CA ALA A 119 -1.48 3.58 -22.93
C ALA A 119 -2.67 3.32 -23.86
N PHE A 120 -3.71 2.62 -23.38
CA PHE A 120 -4.77 2.11 -24.25
C PHE A 120 -6.13 2.77 -24.04
N ILE A 121 -6.45 3.09 -22.79
CA ILE A 121 -7.83 3.44 -22.42
C ILE A 121 -7.96 4.93 -22.14
N SER A 122 -6.91 5.59 -21.67
CA SER A 122 -6.93 7.03 -21.34
C SER A 122 -7.45 7.91 -22.48
N GLN A 123 -7.19 7.55 -23.74
CA GLN A 123 -7.65 8.28 -24.92
C GLN A 123 -9.18 8.38 -25.07
N TYR A 124 -9.94 7.50 -24.42
CA TYR A 124 -11.41 7.49 -24.44
C TYR A 124 -12.04 8.34 -23.33
N PHE A 125 -11.24 8.86 -22.40
CA PHE A 125 -11.72 9.60 -21.24
C PHE A 125 -11.12 11.01 -21.22
N GLY A 126 -11.87 11.96 -20.63
CA GLY A 126 -11.28 13.24 -20.26
C GLY A 126 -10.11 13.06 -19.29
N TYR A 127 -9.20 14.03 -19.23
CA TYR A 127 -8.01 13.96 -18.37
C TYR A 127 -8.36 13.58 -16.92
N TYR A 128 -9.34 14.26 -16.31
CA TYR A 128 -9.74 13.99 -14.92
C TYR A 128 -10.54 12.70 -14.76
N GLN A 129 -11.39 12.35 -15.74
CA GLN A 129 -12.09 11.07 -15.74
C GLN A 129 -11.11 9.89 -15.78
N GLY A 130 -10.02 10.01 -16.55
CA GLY A 130 -8.93 9.04 -16.56
C GLY A 130 -8.34 8.82 -15.16
N TRP A 131 -8.07 9.90 -14.43
CA TRP A 131 -7.59 9.83 -13.04
C TRP A 131 -8.65 9.32 -12.07
N ALA A 132 -9.93 9.62 -12.28
CA ALA A 132 -11.03 9.10 -11.48
C ALA A 132 -11.09 7.57 -11.53
N VAL A 133 -10.92 6.98 -12.72
CA VAL A 133 -10.88 5.51 -12.87
C VAL A 133 -9.68 4.91 -12.13
N VAL A 134 -8.49 5.49 -12.30
CA VAL A 134 -7.28 5.04 -11.58
C VAL A 134 -7.51 5.07 -10.06
N ALA A 135 -8.04 6.18 -9.55
CA ALA A 135 -8.36 6.33 -8.13
C ALA A 135 -9.42 5.32 -7.66
N ALA A 136 -10.46 5.06 -8.45
CA ALA A 136 -11.50 4.09 -8.14
C ALA A 136 -10.96 2.65 -8.08
N VAL A 137 -10.05 2.28 -8.98
CA VAL A 137 -9.41 0.96 -9.00
C VAL A 137 -8.48 0.80 -7.79
N ILE A 138 -7.67 1.81 -7.47
CA ILE A 138 -6.82 1.81 -6.26
C ILE A 138 -7.70 1.70 -5.01
N LEU A 139 -8.81 2.43 -4.92
CA LEU A 139 -9.74 2.34 -3.80
C LEU A 139 -10.36 0.95 -3.66
N SER A 140 -10.81 0.36 -4.77
CA SER A 140 -11.33 -1.02 -4.80
C SER A 140 -10.27 -2.00 -4.29
N PHE A 141 -9.00 -1.77 -4.63
CA PHE A 141 -7.89 -2.56 -4.15
C PHE A 141 -7.64 -2.45 -2.65
N LEU A 142 -7.58 -1.21 -2.16
CA LEU A 142 -7.37 -0.86 -0.75
C LEU A 142 -8.50 -1.34 0.15
N THR A 143 -9.69 -1.62 -0.41
CA THR A 143 -10.83 -2.18 0.32
C THR A 143 -10.85 -3.71 0.26
N VAL A 144 -10.61 -4.31 -0.91
CA VAL A 144 -10.66 -5.77 -1.10
C VAL A 144 -9.53 -6.51 -0.36
N ILE A 145 -8.30 -6.00 -0.39
CA ILE A 145 -7.18 -6.68 0.30
C ILE A 145 -7.45 -6.83 1.80
N PRO A 146 -7.76 -5.76 2.56
CA PRO A 146 -8.05 -5.90 3.97
C PRO A 146 -9.17 -6.90 4.25
N ILE A 147 -10.24 -6.93 3.44
CA ILE A 147 -11.34 -7.90 3.59
C ILE A 147 -10.83 -9.34 3.48
N ILE A 148 -9.98 -9.64 2.49
CA ILE A 148 -9.37 -10.98 2.33
C ILE A 148 -8.64 -11.38 3.61
N TRP A 149 -7.92 -10.45 4.23
CA TRP A 149 -7.14 -10.68 5.45
C TRP A 149 -7.99 -10.67 6.73
N MET A 150 -9.11 -9.94 6.77
CA MET A 150 -10.03 -9.96 7.92
C MET A 150 -10.67 -11.33 8.13
N THR A 151 -10.81 -12.16 7.08
CA THR A 151 -11.30 -13.54 7.22
C THR A 151 -10.31 -14.48 7.94
N ALA A 152 -9.10 -14.01 8.29
CA ALA A 152 -7.95 -14.86 8.63
C ALA A 152 -7.74 -15.21 10.09
N GLY A 153 -8.20 -14.37 11.00
CA GLY A 153 -8.02 -14.56 12.43
C GLY A 153 -9.34 -14.55 13.17
N PRO A 154 -9.31 -14.72 14.50
CA PRO A 154 -10.39 -14.17 15.32
C PRO A 154 -10.59 -12.72 14.89
N VAL A 155 -11.83 -12.29 14.72
CA VAL A 155 -12.14 -10.89 14.38
C VAL A 155 -11.63 -10.05 15.54
N VAL A 156 -10.38 -9.59 15.42
CA VAL A 156 -9.82 -8.62 16.34
C VAL A 156 -10.57 -7.34 16.00
N PHE A 157 -11.56 -7.03 16.83
CA PHE A 157 -12.28 -5.77 16.71
C PHE A 157 -11.24 -4.66 16.79
N LEU A 158 -10.96 -4.04 15.65
CA LEU A 158 -10.13 -2.85 15.59
C LEU A 158 -10.72 -1.84 16.56
N PRO A 159 -9.90 -1.11 17.35
CA PRO A 159 -10.39 -0.03 18.18
C PRO A 159 -11.29 0.88 17.34
N GLY A 160 -12.42 1.34 17.89
CA GLY A 160 -13.41 2.11 17.12
C GLY A 160 -12.81 3.31 16.37
N ARG A 161 -11.74 3.92 16.92
CA ARG A 161 -10.98 4.98 16.26
C ARG A 161 -10.34 4.53 14.94
N VAL A 162 -9.75 3.35 14.88
CA VAL A 162 -9.10 2.83 13.65
C VAL A 162 -10.16 2.53 12.58
N GLN A 163 -11.31 1.98 12.98
CA GLN A 163 -12.44 1.76 12.07
C GLN A 163 -12.98 3.08 11.51
N ALA A 164 -13.14 4.10 12.38
CA ALA A 164 -13.60 5.42 11.97
C ALA A 164 -12.62 6.09 10.99
N VAL A 165 -11.31 6.03 11.25
CA VAL A 165 -10.29 6.58 10.34
C VAL A 165 -10.29 5.85 8.99
N ALA A 166 -10.38 4.52 9.00
CA ALA A 166 -10.45 3.74 7.76
C ALA A 166 -11.72 4.06 6.96
N ALA A 167 -12.88 4.14 7.61
CA ALA A 167 -14.14 4.52 6.97
C ALA A 167 -14.09 5.94 6.39
N MET A 168 -13.52 6.89 7.13
CA MET A 168 -13.30 8.26 6.67
C MET A 168 -12.38 8.33 5.44
N PHE A 169 -11.30 7.55 5.43
CA PHE A 169 -10.41 7.47 4.28
C PHE A 169 -11.13 6.94 3.04
N VAL A 170 -11.92 5.86 3.18
CA VAL A 170 -12.72 5.31 2.09
C VAL A 170 -13.74 6.33 1.58
N LEU A 171 -14.48 6.99 2.48
CA LEU A 171 -15.44 8.03 2.11
C LEU A 171 -14.78 9.18 1.36
N TRP A 172 -13.63 9.65 1.83
CA TRP A 172 -12.84 10.68 1.17
C TRP A 172 -12.39 10.24 -0.22
N SER A 173 -11.89 9.01 -0.39
CA SER A 173 -11.51 8.50 -1.70
C SER A 173 -12.70 8.41 -2.66
N ILE A 174 -13.90 8.04 -2.18
CA ILE A 174 -15.13 8.06 -2.99
C ILE A 174 -15.44 9.49 -3.45
N LEU A 175 -15.37 10.46 -2.54
CA LEU A 175 -15.59 11.87 -2.88
C LEU A 175 -14.58 12.38 -3.92
N VAL A 176 -13.31 12.01 -3.80
CA VAL A 176 -12.27 12.32 -4.80
C VAL A 176 -12.64 11.74 -6.17
N VAL A 177 -13.05 10.47 -6.23
CA VAL A 177 -13.46 9.82 -7.48
C VAL A 177 -14.68 10.53 -8.10
N VAL A 178 -15.72 10.80 -7.30
CA VAL A 178 -16.93 11.51 -7.75
C VAL A 178 -16.58 12.91 -8.25
N TRP A 179 -15.71 13.64 -7.54
CA TRP A 179 -15.27 14.96 -7.97
C TRP A 179 -14.55 14.93 -9.31
N LEU A 180 -13.53 14.07 -9.44
CA LEU A 180 -12.74 13.93 -10.66
C LEU A 180 -13.60 13.52 -11.86
N TRP A 181 -14.64 12.70 -11.62
CA TRP A 181 -15.52 12.23 -12.69
C TRP A 181 -16.53 13.26 -13.18
N PHE A 182 -17.17 13.99 -12.26
CA PHE A 182 -18.35 14.81 -12.60
C PHE A 182 -18.08 16.31 -12.64
N PHE A 183 -17.12 16.82 -11.87
CA PHE A 183 -17.01 18.26 -11.60
C PHE A 183 -15.67 18.87 -11.99
N ALA A 184 -14.62 18.06 -12.14
CA ALA A 184 -13.26 18.55 -12.32
C ALA A 184 -13.00 19.26 -13.66
N ASP A 185 -13.68 18.87 -14.73
CA ASP A 185 -13.50 19.48 -16.06
C ASP A 185 -13.89 20.97 -16.11
N GLY A 186 -14.78 21.42 -15.21
CA GLY A 186 -15.19 22.83 -15.11
C GLY A 186 -14.21 23.73 -14.37
N HIS A 187 -13.06 23.19 -13.92
CA HIS A 187 -12.13 23.86 -13.03
C HIS A 187 -10.69 23.77 -13.56
N THR A 188 -9.85 24.76 -13.24
CA THR A 188 -8.42 24.65 -13.57
C THR A 188 -7.76 23.57 -12.71
N GLY A 189 -6.58 23.10 -13.14
CA GLY A 189 -5.81 22.12 -12.37
C GLY A 189 -5.55 22.57 -10.93
N TYR A 190 -5.31 23.86 -10.72
CA TYR A 190 -5.07 24.43 -9.39
C TYR A 190 -6.33 24.49 -8.54
N HIS A 191 -7.48 24.87 -9.12
CA HIS A 191 -8.78 24.80 -8.43
C HIS A 191 -9.08 23.37 -7.99
N ASN A 192 -8.85 22.38 -8.86
CA ASN A 192 -9.03 20.98 -8.52
C ASN A 192 -8.14 20.54 -7.35
N VAL A 193 -6.85 20.95 -7.33
CA VAL A 193 -5.95 20.68 -6.18
C VAL A 193 -6.47 21.32 -4.89
N ALA A 194 -6.94 22.56 -4.95
CA ALA A 194 -7.51 23.26 -3.79
C ALA A 194 -8.71 22.49 -3.20
N ILE A 195 -9.60 21.97 -4.06
CA ILE A 195 -10.78 21.21 -3.64
C ILE A 195 -10.38 19.87 -3.01
N MET A 196 -9.41 19.16 -3.59
CA MET A 196 -8.86 17.92 -3.02
C MET A 196 -8.27 18.16 -1.62
N MET A 197 -7.53 19.25 -1.45
CA MET A 197 -7.03 19.68 -0.14
C MET A 197 -8.17 20.07 0.81
N GLY A 198 -9.24 20.69 0.31
CA GLY A 198 -10.45 20.96 1.08
C GLY A 198 -11.09 19.69 1.67
N PHE A 199 -11.15 18.60 0.90
CA PHE A 199 -11.63 17.32 1.42
C PHE A 199 -10.74 16.77 2.55
N ILE A 200 -9.42 16.90 2.42
CA ILE A 200 -8.47 16.52 3.48
C ILE A 200 -8.66 17.39 4.72
N LEU A 201 -8.91 18.70 4.53
CA LEU A 201 -9.16 19.63 5.64
C LEU A 201 -10.39 19.25 6.45
N VAL A 202 -11.48 18.84 5.79
CA VAL A 202 -12.68 18.33 6.47
C VAL A 202 -12.35 17.08 7.29
N LEU A 203 -11.59 16.14 6.73
CA LEU A 203 -11.13 14.97 7.50
C LEU A 203 -10.30 15.36 8.71
N LEU A 204 -9.39 16.31 8.56
CA LEU A 204 -8.56 16.80 9.65
C LEU A 204 -9.44 17.37 10.76
N LEU A 205 -10.43 18.21 10.41
CA LEU A 205 -11.37 18.82 11.36
C LEU A 205 -12.16 17.78 12.16
N VAL A 206 -12.67 16.75 11.48
CA VAL A 206 -13.36 15.62 12.14
C VAL A 206 -12.40 14.92 13.12
N ASN A 207 -11.15 14.67 12.71
CA ASN A 207 -10.14 14.07 13.57
C ASN A 207 -9.75 14.96 14.77
N ILE A 208 -9.62 16.29 14.60
CA ILE A 208 -9.40 17.22 15.72
C ILE A 208 -10.52 17.09 16.76
N GLY A 209 -11.77 17.02 16.29
CA GLY A 209 -12.94 16.83 17.14
C GLY A 209 -12.91 15.50 17.91
N SER A 210 -12.45 14.42 17.24
CA SER A 210 -12.34 13.09 17.84
C SER A 210 -11.15 12.91 18.80
N VAL A 211 -10.10 13.73 18.72
CA VAL A 211 -8.92 13.66 19.62
C VAL A 211 -9.27 14.06 21.07
N LYS A 212 -10.45 14.63 21.32
CA LYS A 212 -10.92 14.97 22.67
C LYS A 212 -11.38 13.78 23.54
N VAL A 213 -11.14 12.54 23.12
CA VAL A 213 -11.51 11.35 23.92
C VAL A 213 -10.36 11.00 24.88
N THR A 214 -10.60 11.28 26.15
CA THR A 214 -9.76 11.10 27.34
C THR A 214 -9.09 9.73 27.45
N VAL A 215 -7.77 9.72 27.67
CA VAL A 215 -7.00 8.58 28.18
C VAL A 215 -6.40 9.01 29.52
N GLY A 216 -7.07 8.68 30.63
CA GLY A 216 -6.60 8.97 32.00
C GLY A 216 -6.63 10.45 32.44
N ASP A 217 -5.98 10.73 33.57
CA ASP A 217 -5.80 12.08 34.16
C ASP A 217 -4.67 12.90 33.50
N GLU A 218 -3.89 12.28 32.61
CA GLU A 218 -2.88 13.00 31.84
C GLU A 218 -3.52 13.72 30.66
N LYS A 219 -3.72 15.03 30.82
CA LYS A 219 -4.05 15.94 29.72
C LYS A 219 -2.92 15.87 28.69
N ILE A 220 -3.08 15.06 27.65
CA ILE A 220 -2.22 15.10 26.46
C ILE A 220 -2.42 16.48 25.81
N GLN A 221 -1.54 17.41 26.18
CA GLN A 221 -1.45 18.74 25.58
C GLN A 221 -0.79 18.62 24.22
N GLY A 222 -1.53 18.99 23.18
CA GLY A 222 -0.97 19.11 21.84
C GLY A 222 -1.98 19.33 20.73
N THR A 223 -3.09 20.04 20.95
CA THR A 223 -3.99 20.43 19.84
C THR A 223 -3.41 21.57 19.01
N ARG A 224 -2.36 22.26 19.50
CA ARG A 224 -1.74 23.42 18.83
C ARG A 224 -1.08 23.08 17.49
N PRO A 225 -0.25 22.03 17.35
CA PRO A 225 0.32 21.66 16.05
C PRO A 225 -0.76 21.28 15.04
N LEU A 226 -1.82 20.62 15.49
CA LEU A 226 -2.94 20.22 14.65
C LEU A 226 -3.75 21.44 14.17
N GLY A 227 -3.95 22.43 15.04
CA GLY A 227 -4.56 23.72 14.67
C GLY A 227 -3.69 24.55 13.71
N LEU A 228 -2.37 24.54 13.90
CA LEU A 228 -1.42 25.17 12.97
C LEU A 228 -1.46 24.50 11.60
N LEU A 229 -1.49 23.16 11.56
CA LEU A 229 -1.62 22.40 10.32
C LEU A 229 -2.95 22.69 9.61
N PHE A 230 -4.05 22.75 10.36
CA PHE A 230 -5.37 23.15 9.83
C PHE A 230 -5.31 24.54 9.18
N LEU A 231 -4.76 25.52 9.89
CA LEU A 231 -4.63 26.88 9.37
C LEU A 231 -3.76 26.94 8.10
N TRP A 232 -2.66 26.19 8.09
CA TRP A 232 -1.81 26.08 6.91
C TRP A 232 -2.56 25.53 5.69
N PHE A 233 -3.35 24.46 5.86
CA PHE A 233 -4.19 23.95 4.78
C PHE A 233 -5.17 25.01 4.27
N VAL A 234 -5.83 25.77 5.14
CA VAL A 234 -6.74 26.86 4.74
C VAL A 234 -5.99 27.88 3.86
N VAL A 235 -4.79 28.28 4.27
CA VAL A 235 -3.96 29.24 3.51
C VAL A 235 -3.58 28.66 2.14
N ILE A 236 -3.16 27.39 2.08
CA ILE A 236 -2.78 26.75 0.83
C ILE A 236 -3.98 26.54 -0.11
N ILE A 237 -5.15 26.20 0.42
CA ILE A 237 -6.39 26.11 -0.37
C ILE A 237 -6.73 27.48 -0.96
N ALA A 238 -6.70 28.54 -0.15
CA ALA A 238 -6.92 29.90 -0.64
C ALA A 238 -5.87 30.31 -1.68
N TRP A 239 -4.61 29.92 -1.48
CA TRP A 239 -3.54 30.18 -2.44
C TRP A 239 -3.81 29.55 -3.81
N PHE A 240 -4.08 28.24 -3.83
CA PHE A 240 -4.37 27.53 -5.07
C PHE A 240 -5.64 28.03 -5.76
N TRP A 241 -6.61 28.51 -4.98
CA TRP A 241 -7.85 29.02 -5.53
C TRP A 241 -7.72 30.39 -6.21
N PHE A 242 -7.02 31.33 -5.56
CA PHE A 242 -7.02 32.74 -5.98
C PHE A 242 -5.74 33.17 -6.71
N PHE A 243 -4.59 32.55 -6.44
CA PHE A 243 -3.28 33.12 -6.81
C PHE A 243 -2.40 32.20 -7.66
N ALA A 244 -2.61 30.89 -7.65
CA ALA A 244 -1.69 29.93 -8.27
C ALA A 244 -1.58 30.02 -9.80
N GLU A 245 -2.60 30.55 -10.49
CA GLU A 245 -2.60 30.67 -11.97
C GLU A 245 -1.50 31.59 -12.51
N GLY A 246 -1.06 32.56 -11.71
CA GLY A 246 0.03 33.48 -12.11
C GLY A 246 1.43 32.85 -12.06
N LEU A 247 1.56 31.62 -11.59
CA LEU A 247 2.84 30.93 -11.39
C LEU A 247 2.89 29.60 -12.13
N THR A 248 4.12 29.18 -12.48
CA THR A 248 4.37 27.84 -13.01
C THR A 248 4.16 26.78 -11.92
N GLY A 249 3.89 25.53 -12.32
CA GLY A 249 3.72 24.43 -11.36
C GLY A 249 4.91 24.23 -10.43
N TYR A 250 6.15 24.41 -10.93
CA TYR A 250 7.36 24.33 -10.12
C TYR A 250 7.46 25.45 -9.07
N GLN A 251 7.07 26.67 -9.43
CA GLN A 251 7.06 27.81 -8.50
C GLN A 251 6.00 27.61 -7.42
N ASN A 252 4.80 27.15 -7.78
CA ASN A 252 3.76 26.80 -6.82
C ASN A 252 4.22 25.68 -5.87
N ALA A 253 4.87 24.63 -6.38
CA ALA A 253 5.41 23.56 -5.56
C ALA A 253 6.47 24.06 -4.57
N ALA A 254 7.39 24.91 -5.02
CA ALA A 254 8.40 25.53 -4.16
C ALA A 254 7.76 26.37 -3.04
N LEU A 255 6.73 27.15 -3.35
CA LEU A 255 6.01 27.97 -2.37
C LEU A 255 5.34 27.12 -1.30
N VAL A 256 4.67 26.02 -1.70
CA VAL A 256 4.09 25.05 -0.77
C VAL A 256 5.17 24.47 0.15
N LEU A 257 6.30 24.04 -0.39
CA LEU A 257 7.41 23.49 0.41
C LEU A 257 7.98 24.51 1.40
N VAL A 258 8.26 25.74 0.96
CA VAL A 258 8.76 26.81 1.84
C VAL A 258 7.75 27.11 2.95
N SER A 259 6.47 27.23 2.63
CA SER A 259 5.43 27.47 3.63
C SER A 259 5.29 26.32 4.64
N PHE A 260 5.52 25.07 4.21
CA PHE A 260 5.52 23.90 5.09
C PHE A 260 6.72 23.92 6.03
N VAL A 261 7.91 24.27 5.55
CA VAL A 261 9.10 24.45 6.41
C VAL A 261 8.84 25.54 7.45
N LEU A 262 8.22 26.65 7.06
CA LEU A 262 7.81 27.72 7.99
C LEU A 262 6.80 27.21 9.03
N LEU A 263 5.81 26.41 8.62
CA LEU A 263 4.86 25.77 9.54
C LEU A 263 5.59 24.89 10.57
N VAL A 264 6.50 24.02 10.13
CA VAL A 264 7.27 23.13 11.01
C VAL A 264 8.11 23.94 12.01
N LEU A 265 8.76 25.01 11.53
CA LEU A 265 9.51 25.92 12.39
C LEU A 265 8.61 26.61 13.42
N LEU A 266 7.44 27.12 13.02
CA LEU A 266 6.48 27.74 13.93
C LEU A 266 5.95 26.73 14.96
N ALA A 267 5.65 25.50 14.54
CA ALA A 267 5.23 24.43 15.45
C ALA A 267 6.34 24.14 16.49
N TYR A 268 7.58 23.96 16.04
CA TYR A 268 8.74 23.75 16.91
C TYR A 268 8.95 24.91 17.91
N LEU A 269 8.89 26.15 17.44
CA LEU A 269 9.01 27.33 18.30
C LEU A 269 7.84 27.46 19.28
N SER A 270 6.64 27.04 18.90
CA SER A 270 5.45 27.07 19.75
C SER A 270 5.50 26.02 20.88
N GLU A 271 6.22 24.93 20.65
CA GLU A 271 6.39 23.83 21.61
C GLU A 271 7.62 24.00 22.49
N ARG A 272 8.54 24.91 22.15
CA ARG A 272 9.79 25.14 22.90
C ARG A 272 9.44 25.32 24.38
N PRO A 273 9.78 24.33 25.24
CA PRO A 273 9.32 24.34 26.62
C PRO A 273 9.89 25.57 27.33
N ARG A 274 9.07 26.24 28.16
CA ARG A 274 9.50 27.33 29.05
C ARG A 274 10.39 26.81 30.19
N TYR A 275 11.31 25.90 29.89
CA TYR A 275 12.18 25.22 30.85
C TYR A 275 13.45 26.01 31.20
N GLN A 276 13.55 27.28 30.81
CA GLN A 276 14.68 28.16 31.13
C GLN A 276 14.35 29.28 32.14
N ARG A 277 13.37 29.04 33.02
CA ARG A 277 13.10 29.96 34.15
C ARG A 277 13.20 29.27 35.51
N TRP A 278 14.28 28.51 35.72
CA TRP A 278 14.72 28.09 37.03
C TRP A 278 16.24 28.16 37.07
#